data_AF-T2IIZ3-F1
#
_entry.id   AF-T2IIZ3-F1
#
_cell.length_a   1.000
_cell.length_b   1.000
_cell.length_c   1.000
_cell.angle_alpha   90.00
_cell.angle_beta   90.00
_cell.angle_gamma   90.00
#
_symmetry.space_group_name_H-M   'P 1'
#
loop_
_entity.id
_entity.type
_entity.pdbx_description
1 polymer ?
#
loop_
_entity_poly.entity_id
_entity_poly.type
_entity_poly.pdbx_seq_one_letter_code
_entity_poly.pdbx_strand_id
1 'polypeptide(L)'
;MGVGVGKAGDVIGAVRKGVADGKKQLIDVSLTKSSSITHIAKGVSGGAKVIVRPAAPGTGVIAGGAVRTVLELAGLKNILAKQLGSNNPLNNARAVINALEGLRTFSEVAQERGVPLEHLYT
;
A
#
# COMPACT_ATOMS: atom_id res chain seq x y z
N MET A 1 7.75 1.97 3.78
CA MET A 1 7.23 2.92 2.77
C MET A 1 6.46 4.05 3.41
N GLY A 2 6.51 5.28 2.91
CA GLY A 2 5.77 6.40 3.51
C GLY A 2 5.44 7.48 2.48
N VAL A 3 4.37 8.25 2.74
CA VAL A 3 3.93 9.36 1.89
C VAL A 3 3.96 10.63 2.73
N GLY A 4 4.59 11.68 2.21
CA GLY A 4 4.70 12.96 2.91
C GLY A 4 4.34 14.13 2.01
N VAL A 5 4.04 15.27 2.63
CA VAL A 5 3.77 16.53 1.92
C VAL A 5 4.63 17.64 2.49
N GLY A 6 5.15 18.49 1.60
CA GLY A 6 6.01 19.61 1.98
C GLY A 6 5.64 20.88 1.24
N LYS A 7 5.76 22.03 1.92
CA LYS A 7 5.57 23.37 1.36
C LYS A 7 6.72 24.29 1.77
N ALA A 8 7.28 25.02 0.80
CA ALA A 8 8.29 26.05 1.00
C ALA A 8 8.14 27.14 -0.08
N GLY A 9 8.94 28.20 0.03
CA GLY A 9 8.98 29.26 -0.99
C GLY A 9 9.69 28.83 -2.27
N ASP A 10 10.57 27.83 -2.19
CA ASP A 10 11.36 27.27 -3.29
C ASP A 10 11.05 25.78 -3.49
N VAL A 11 11.28 25.28 -4.72
CA VAL A 11 10.99 23.89 -5.08
C VAL A 11 11.86 22.91 -4.28
N ILE A 12 13.15 23.21 -4.11
CA ILE A 12 14.10 22.34 -3.42
C ILE A 12 13.73 22.22 -1.93
N GLY A 13 13.42 23.33 -1.28
CA GLY A 13 12.94 23.37 0.10
C GLY A 13 11.63 22.59 0.28
N ALA A 14 10.69 22.68 -0.66
CA ALA A 14 9.43 21.96 -0.59
C ALA A 14 9.65 20.44 -0.68
N VAL A 15 10.52 19.99 -1.61
CA VAL A 15 10.89 18.57 -1.75
C VAL A 15 11.59 18.05 -0.49
N ARG A 16 12.57 18.79 0.06
CA ARG A 16 13.28 18.40 1.30
C ARG A 16 12.31 18.21 2.47
N LYS A 17 11.35 19.13 2.63
CA LYS A 17 10.31 19.01 3.66
C LYS A 17 9.38 17.82 3.41
N GLY A 18 8.98 17.58 2.17
CA GLY A 18 8.15 16.42 1.82
C GLY A 18 8.83 15.08 2.10
N VAL A 19 10.13 14.98 1.80
CA VAL A 19 10.94 13.79 2.14
C VAL A 19 11.06 13.60 3.65
N ALA A 20 11.32 14.68 4.39
CA ALA A 20 11.40 14.62 5.85
C ALA A 20 10.07 14.21 6.50
N ASP A 21 8.93 14.69 5.96
CA ASP A 21 7.59 14.30 6.40
C ASP A 21 7.30 12.82 6.08
N GLY A 22 7.59 12.38 4.86
CA GLY A 22 7.37 10.99 4.44
C GLY A 22 8.19 9.97 5.24
N LYS A 23 9.41 10.34 5.65
CA LYS A 23 10.25 9.51 6.52
C LYS A 23 9.67 9.32 7.93
N LYS A 24 8.84 10.25 8.41
CA LYS A 24 8.17 10.12 9.73
C LYS A 24 6.97 9.18 9.68
N GLN A 25 6.39 8.98 8.49
CA GLN A 25 5.17 8.20 8.27
C GLN A 25 5.49 6.87 7.57
N LEU A 26 6.56 6.20 7.98
CA LEU A 26 6.96 4.92 7.41
C LEU A 26 6.08 3.79 7.96
N ILE A 27 5.56 2.98 7.05
CA ILE A 27 4.87 1.72 7.31
C ILE A 27 5.67 0.55 6.75
N ASP A 28 5.60 -0.58 7.43
CA ASP A 28 6.11 -1.85 6.93
C ASP A 28 4.97 -2.64 6.27
N VAL A 29 5.28 -3.27 5.14
CA VAL A 29 4.31 -3.99 4.33
C VAL A 29 4.73 -5.45 4.27
N SER A 30 3.87 -6.34 4.75
CA SER A 30 4.10 -7.78 4.71
C SER A 30 3.93 -8.31 3.29
N LEU A 31 5.05 -8.71 2.67
CA LEU A 31 5.08 -9.25 1.30
C LEU A 31 5.00 -10.78 1.31
N THR A 32 4.29 -11.34 0.33
CA THR A 32 4.31 -12.79 0.08
C THR A 32 5.58 -13.20 -0.69
N LYS A 33 5.85 -14.52 -0.75
CA LYS A 33 6.99 -15.08 -1.51
C LYS A 33 7.00 -14.66 -2.99
N SER A 34 5.82 -14.40 -3.57
CA SER A 34 5.66 -13.92 -4.95
C SER A 34 5.74 -12.40 -5.09
N SER A 35 6.19 -11.67 -4.05
CA SER A 35 6.22 -10.20 -4.03
C SER A 35 4.84 -9.58 -4.33
N SER A 36 3.80 -10.13 -3.69
CA SER A 36 2.40 -9.75 -3.80
C SER A 36 1.78 -9.57 -2.39
N ILE A 37 0.50 -9.23 -2.31
CA ILE A 37 -0.24 -9.10 -1.04
C ILE A 37 -0.92 -10.43 -0.65
N THR A 38 -1.34 -10.57 0.61
CA THR A 38 -1.96 -11.81 1.12
C THR A 38 -3.41 -11.99 0.69
N HIS A 39 -4.20 -10.91 0.72
CA HIS A 39 -5.62 -10.92 0.39
C HIS A 39 -6.05 -9.59 -0.21
N ILE A 40 -7.31 -9.49 -0.63
CA ILE A 40 -7.88 -8.24 -1.17
C ILE A 40 -8.05 -7.25 -0.03
N ALA A 41 -7.48 -6.06 -0.18
CA ALA A 41 -7.64 -4.97 0.76
C ALA A 41 -8.28 -3.74 0.09
N LYS A 42 -8.97 -2.95 0.92
CA LYS A 42 -9.60 -1.69 0.52
C LYS A 42 -9.13 -0.60 1.46
N GLY A 43 -8.78 0.55 0.91
CA GLY A 43 -8.36 1.71 1.70
C GLY A 43 -9.11 2.96 1.26
N VAL A 44 -9.31 3.86 2.21
CA VAL A 44 -10.05 5.10 2.01
C VAL A 44 -9.27 6.25 2.64
N SER A 45 -9.22 7.38 1.95
CA SER A 45 -8.69 8.63 2.48
C SER A 45 -9.49 9.81 1.91
N GLY A 46 -10.32 10.44 2.74
CA GLY A 46 -11.28 11.44 2.28
C GLY A 46 -12.22 10.85 1.20
N GLY A 47 -12.31 11.52 0.06
CA GLY A 47 -13.11 11.05 -1.10
C GLY A 47 -12.41 10.03 -2.02
N ALA A 48 -11.15 9.64 -1.73
CA ALA A 48 -10.42 8.64 -2.50
C ALA A 48 -10.65 7.25 -1.92
N LYS A 49 -10.96 6.27 -2.76
CA LYS A 49 -11.09 4.85 -2.40
C LYS A 49 -10.18 4.03 -3.30
N VAL A 50 -9.40 3.12 -2.73
CA VAL A 50 -8.52 2.24 -3.49
C VAL A 50 -8.81 0.79 -3.14
N ILE A 51 -8.87 -0.06 -4.16
CA ILE A 51 -8.96 -1.51 -4.01
C ILE A 51 -7.66 -2.09 -4.54
N VAL A 52 -7.03 -2.95 -3.75
CA VAL A 52 -5.82 -3.70 -4.09
C VAL A 52 -6.10 -5.19 -4.01
N ARG A 53 -5.67 -5.93 -5.04
CA ARG A 53 -5.89 -7.38 -5.18
C ARG A 53 -4.56 -8.07 -5.50
N PRO A 54 -4.30 -9.23 -4.88
CA PRO A 54 -3.13 -10.03 -5.23
C PRO A 54 -3.17 -10.45 -6.70
N ALA A 55 -2.00 -10.51 -7.32
CA ALA A 55 -1.84 -10.99 -8.69
C ALA A 55 -0.86 -12.17 -8.76
N ALA A 56 -0.98 -12.94 -9.84
CA ALA A 56 -0.06 -14.05 -10.12
C ALA A 56 1.35 -13.53 -10.46
N PRO A 57 2.41 -14.32 -10.23
CA PRO A 57 3.76 -13.97 -10.65
C PRO A 57 3.81 -13.64 -12.15
N GLY A 58 4.48 -12.54 -12.50
CA GLY A 58 4.63 -12.08 -13.89
C GLY A 58 3.56 -11.07 -14.34
N THR A 59 2.58 -10.74 -13.50
CA THR A 59 1.54 -9.74 -13.83
C THR A 59 2.11 -8.31 -13.87
N GLY A 60 3.13 -8.02 -13.07
CA GLY A 60 3.59 -6.65 -12.87
C GLY A 60 2.66 -5.84 -11.95
N VAL A 61 2.95 -4.54 -11.87
CA VAL A 61 2.15 -3.57 -11.10
C VAL A 61 1.19 -2.85 -12.03
N ILE A 62 -0.10 -3.20 -11.95
CA ILE A 62 -1.15 -2.57 -12.75
C ILE A 62 -2.00 -1.68 -11.85
N ALA A 63 -1.74 -0.37 -11.91
CA ALA A 63 -2.38 0.63 -11.06
C ALA A 63 -2.37 2.03 -11.70
N GLY A 64 -3.22 2.93 -11.19
CA GLY A 64 -3.19 4.35 -11.56
C GLY A 64 -1.94 5.05 -11.01
N GLY A 65 -1.51 6.17 -11.62
CA GLY A 65 -0.17 6.77 -11.39
C GLY A 65 0.26 6.91 -9.93
N ALA A 66 -0.49 7.64 -9.10
CA ALA A 66 -0.12 7.85 -7.69
C ALA A 66 -0.10 6.53 -6.89
N VAL A 67 -1.07 5.64 -7.15
CA VAL A 67 -1.15 4.32 -6.51
C VAL A 67 0.04 3.45 -6.93
N ARG A 68 0.37 3.45 -8.22
CA ARG A 68 1.47 2.68 -8.81
C ARG A 68 2.80 3.02 -8.16
N THR A 69 3.13 4.30 -8.04
CA THR A 69 4.40 4.75 -7.44
C THR A 69 4.54 4.24 -6.00
N VAL A 70 3.46 4.30 -5.21
CA VAL A 70 3.49 3.80 -3.82
C VAL A 70 3.70 2.28 -3.79
N LEU A 71 3.00 1.53 -4.65
CA LEU A 71 3.11 0.06 -4.68
C LEU A 71 4.49 -0.41 -5.16
N GLU A 72 5.05 0.23 -6.19
CA GLU A 72 6.39 -0.10 -6.72
C GLU A 72 7.47 0.16 -5.67
N LEU A 73 7.42 1.31 -5.00
CA LEU A 73 8.36 1.65 -3.94
C LEU A 73 8.19 0.75 -2.70
N ALA A 74 7.01 0.17 -2.48
CA ALA A 74 6.78 -0.86 -1.47
C ALA A 74 7.42 -2.22 -1.79
N GLY A 75 8.00 -2.38 -2.98
CA GLY A 75 8.60 -3.63 -3.42
C GLY A 75 7.58 -4.66 -3.92
N LEU A 76 6.32 -4.26 -4.10
CA LEU A 76 5.30 -5.11 -4.72
C LEU A 76 5.58 -5.20 -6.22
N LYS A 77 5.69 -6.44 -6.73
CA LYS A 77 5.94 -6.70 -8.14
C LYS A 77 4.70 -7.19 -8.87
N ASN A 78 3.78 -7.85 -8.16
CA ASN A 78 2.61 -8.48 -8.76
C ASN A 78 1.36 -8.02 -8.04
N ILE A 79 0.69 -7.00 -8.55
CA ILE A 79 -0.50 -6.44 -7.91
C ILE A 79 -1.42 -5.76 -8.92
N LEU A 80 -2.72 -5.92 -8.68
CA LEU A 80 -3.77 -5.22 -9.40
C LEU A 80 -4.39 -4.20 -8.46
N ALA A 81 -4.42 -2.93 -8.84
CA ALA A 81 -5.04 -1.89 -8.04
C ALA A 81 -5.92 -0.97 -8.88
N LYS A 82 -7.06 -0.57 -8.30
CA LYS A 82 -7.96 0.42 -8.92
C LYS A 82 -8.30 1.50 -7.91
N GLN A 83 -8.06 2.74 -8.31
CA GLN A 83 -8.60 3.92 -7.63
C GLN A 83 -10.05 4.17 -8.09
N LEU A 84 -10.90 4.50 -7.14
CA LEU A 84 -12.32 4.79 -7.28
C LEU A 84 -12.62 6.11 -6.54
N GLY A 85 -13.56 6.90 -7.07
CA GLY A 85 -13.91 8.19 -6.50
C GLY A 85 -12.96 9.30 -6.93
N SER A 86 -12.27 9.94 -5.98
CA SER A 86 -11.45 11.13 -6.24
C SER A 86 -10.16 10.84 -7.01
N ASN A 87 -9.77 11.79 -7.88
CA ASN A 87 -8.50 11.75 -8.61
C ASN A 87 -7.35 12.47 -7.88
N ASN A 88 -7.53 12.92 -6.64
CA ASN A 88 -6.48 13.61 -5.89
C ASN A 88 -5.29 12.66 -5.58
N PRO A 89 -4.08 12.91 -6.09
CA PRO A 89 -2.94 12.01 -5.94
C PRO A 89 -2.50 11.80 -4.48
N LEU A 90 -2.56 12.84 -3.63
CA LEU A 90 -2.17 12.71 -2.22
C LEU A 90 -3.13 11.79 -1.47
N ASN A 91 -4.43 11.96 -1.68
CA ASN A 91 -5.44 11.12 -1.05
C ASN A 91 -5.40 9.68 -1.58
N ASN A 92 -5.16 9.50 -2.87
CA ASN A 92 -4.97 8.17 -3.45
C ASN A 92 -3.74 7.47 -2.85
N ALA A 93 -2.62 8.17 -2.69
CA ALA A 93 -1.42 7.62 -2.06
C ALA A 93 -1.66 7.23 -0.58
N ARG A 94 -2.36 8.08 0.19
CA ARG A 94 -2.75 7.77 1.57
C ARG A 94 -3.75 6.62 1.67
N ALA A 95 -4.71 6.55 0.75
CA ALA A 95 -5.65 5.44 0.70
C ALA A 95 -4.95 4.10 0.47
N VAL A 96 -3.85 4.07 -0.30
CA VAL A 96 -3.02 2.86 -0.46
C VAL A 96 -2.34 2.47 0.84
N ILE A 97 -1.74 3.43 1.55
CA ILE A 97 -1.14 3.17 2.87
C ILE A 97 -2.16 2.52 3.81
N ASN A 98 -3.35 3.12 3.92
CA ASN A 98 -4.43 2.57 4.75
C ASN A 98 -4.86 1.16 4.31
N ALA A 99 -4.82 0.86 3.01
CA ALA A 99 -5.13 -0.48 2.51
C ALA A 99 -4.04 -1.50 2.88
N LEU A 100 -2.77 -1.09 2.85
CA LEU A 100 -1.63 -1.95 3.15
C LEU A 100 -1.45 -2.18 4.66
N GLU A 101 -1.72 -1.19 5.50
CA GLU A 101 -1.71 -1.33 6.96
C GLU A 101 -2.73 -2.37 7.46
N GLY A 102 -3.85 -2.52 6.76
CA GLY A 102 -4.88 -3.51 7.09
C GLY A 102 -4.52 -4.95 6.70
N LEU A 103 -3.39 -5.17 6.02
CA LEU A 103 -2.97 -6.51 5.62
C LEU A 103 -2.50 -7.30 6.85
N ARG A 104 -2.96 -8.54 6.93
CA ARG A 104 -2.54 -9.53 7.91
C ARG A 104 -1.88 -10.70 7.21
N THR A 105 -0.89 -11.29 7.85
CA THR A 105 -0.27 -12.53 7.38
C THR A 105 -1.03 -13.75 7.89
N PHE A 106 -0.93 -14.87 7.17
CA PHE A 106 -1.53 -16.13 7.63
C PHE A 106 -0.99 -16.56 8.99
N SER A 107 0.28 -16.25 9.30
CA SER A 107 0.87 -16.53 10.61
C SER A 107 0.25 -15.71 11.72
N GLU A 108 0.03 -14.40 11.51
CA GLU A 108 -0.65 -13.54 12.47
C GLU A 108 -2.08 -14.02 12.73
N VAL A 109 -2.83 -14.34 11.67
CA VAL A 109 -4.21 -14.83 11.80
C VAL A 109 -4.29 -16.19 12.51
N ALA A 110 -3.33 -17.09 12.27
CA ALA A 110 -3.27 -18.38 12.96
C ALA A 110 -3.02 -18.20 14.46
N GLN A 111 -2.09 -17.31 14.82
CA GLN A 111 -1.80 -16.98 16.22
C GLN A 111 -2.99 -16.32 16.92
N GLU A 112 -3.64 -15.34 16.28
CA GLU A 112 -4.83 -14.68 16.83
C GLU A 112 -5.99 -15.65 17.06
N ARG A 113 -6.16 -16.64 16.18
CA ARG A 113 -7.25 -17.62 16.26
C ARG A 113 -6.90 -18.87 17.07
N GLY A 114 -5.64 -19.06 17.46
CA GLY A 114 -5.17 -20.24 18.18
C GLY A 114 -5.31 -21.55 17.39
N VAL A 115 -5.35 -21.48 16.04
CA VAL A 115 -5.48 -22.66 15.16
C VAL A 115 -4.15 -22.94 14.45
N PRO A 116 -3.82 -24.22 14.17
CA PRO A 116 -2.64 -24.54 13.39
C PRO A 116 -2.74 -23.97 11.97
N LEU A 117 -1.60 -23.55 11.41
CA LEU A 117 -1.51 -22.88 10.10
C LEU A 117 -2.16 -23.73 8.97
N GLU A 118 -2.06 -25.05 9.07
CA GLU A 118 -2.61 -26.02 8.10
C GLU A 118 -4.13 -25.89 7.94
N HIS A 119 -4.85 -25.59 9.02
CA HIS A 119 -6.30 -25.40 8.99
C HIS A 119 -6.75 -24.13 8.27
N LEU A 120 -5.86 -23.16 8.04
CA LEU A 120 -6.19 -21.93 7.31
C LEU A 120 -6.04 -22.06 5.78
N TYR A 121 -5.34 -23.10 5.32
CA TYR A 121 -5.17 -23.40 3.90
C TYR A 121 -6.20 -24.36 3.34
N THR A 122 -6.94 -25.05 4.23
CA THR A 122 -8.03 -25.97 3.88
C THR A 122 -9.32 -25.18 3.67
#